data_AF-A0AAW5QA20-F1
#
_entry.id   AF-A0AAW5QA20-F1
#
_cell.length_a   1.000
_cell.length_b   1.000
_cell.length_c   1.000
_cell.angle_alpha   90.00
_cell.angle_beta   90.00
_cell.angle_gamma   90.00
#
_symmetry.space_group_name_H-M   'P 1'
#
loop_
_entity.id
_entity.type
_entity.pdbx_description
1 polymer ?
#
loop_
_entity_poly.entity_id
_entity_poly.type
_entity_poly.pdbx_seq_one_letter_code
_entity_poly.pdbx_strand_id
1 'polypeptide(L)'
;MMQQTWDSRSVDQRDRVETIRTMLCENLVQTDLTLDPQGREAHVNVSYQDIGQLRALSVKTVPSLAALAMRPQRMIMSDDDESLFVVFQRGNRSMLRRGDDQTVMTPGSIVVYPSTSPYVHAFDEGVIGDFFR
;
A
#
# COMPACT_ATOMS: atom_id res chain seq x y z
N MET A 1 -0.10 -2.35 -24.01
CA MET A 1 -0.23 -2.35 -22.54
C MET A 1 1.11 -1.99 -21.96
N MET A 2 1.23 -0.86 -21.26
CA MET A 2 2.53 -0.33 -20.84
C MET A 2 2.65 -0.42 -19.32
N GLN A 3 3.62 -1.20 -18.83
CA GLN A 3 3.97 -1.21 -17.42
C GLN A 3 4.80 0.03 -17.13
N GLN A 4 4.45 0.77 -16.08
CA GLN A 4 5.21 1.91 -15.61
C GLN A 4 5.94 1.54 -14.34
N THR A 5 7.19 1.99 -14.22
CA THR A 5 8.02 1.75 -13.04
C THR A 5 8.53 3.07 -12.50
N TRP A 6 8.52 3.19 -11.18
CA TRP A 6 9.01 4.35 -10.47
C TRP A 6 9.91 3.92 -9.30
N ASP A 7 11.02 4.62 -9.15
CA ASP A 7 11.98 4.42 -8.07
C ASP A 7 12.14 5.74 -7.31
N SER A 8 11.82 5.74 -6.02
CA SER A 8 11.84 6.97 -5.23
C SER A 8 13.23 7.58 -5.06
N ARG A 9 14.30 6.87 -5.43
CA ARG A 9 15.67 7.42 -5.47
C ARG A 9 15.82 8.54 -6.49
N SER A 10 14.91 8.66 -7.46
CA SER A 10 14.88 9.81 -8.37
C SER A 10 14.39 11.11 -7.71
N VAL A 11 13.90 11.04 -6.47
CA VAL A 11 13.40 12.18 -5.69
C VAL A 11 14.41 12.58 -4.62
N ASP A 12 14.53 13.89 -4.38
CA ASP A 12 15.33 14.45 -3.30
C ASP A 12 14.95 13.83 -1.96
N GLN A 13 15.93 13.56 -1.11
CA GLN A 13 15.72 12.91 0.18
C GLN A 13 14.73 13.67 1.08
N ARG A 14 14.70 15.01 1.00
CA ARG A 14 13.81 15.85 1.82
C ARG A 14 12.35 15.67 1.47
N ASP A 15 12.04 15.46 0.20
CA ASP A 15 10.67 15.36 -0.31
C ASP A 15 10.21 13.91 -0.50
N ARG A 16 11.12 12.96 -0.29
CA ARG A 16 10.92 11.58 -0.70
C ARG A 16 9.76 10.90 0.02
N VAL A 17 9.67 11.03 1.35
CA VAL A 17 8.60 10.38 2.12
C VAL A 17 7.24 10.86 1.67
N GLU A 18 7.07 12.18 1.52
CA GLU A 18 5.82 12.77 1.07
C GLU A 18 5.50 12.39 -0.37
N THR A 19 6.50 12.37 -1.26
CA THR A 19 6.30 11.95 -2.65
C THR A 19 5.90 10.47 -2.76
N ILE A 20 6.50 9.60 -1.94
CA ILE A 20 6.10 8.18 -1.86
C ILE A 20 4.64 8.07 -1.39
N ARG A 21 4.27 8.82 -0.34
CA ARG A 21 2.92 8.82 0.23
C ARG A 21 1.88 9.21 -0.82
N THR A 22 2.11 10.33 -1.50
CA THR A 22 1.22 10.84 -2.57
C THR A 22 1.09 9.84 -3.70
N MET A 23 2.22 9.33 -4.23
CA MET A 23 2.20 8.37 -5.33
C MET A 23 1.43 7.08 -4.96
N LEU A 24 1.65 6.54 -3.75
CA LEU A 24 0.91 5.34 -3.31
C LEU A 24 -0.59 5.61 -3.16
N CYS A 25 -0.99 6.74 -2.56
CA CYS A 25 -2.40 7.08 -2.39
C CYS A 25 -3.13 7.36 -3.71
N GLU A 26 -2.46 7.98 -4.69
CA GLU A 26 -3.05 8.23 -6.02
C GLU A 26 -3.23 6.96 -6.86
N ASN A 27 -2.39 5.94 -6.62
CA ASN A 27 -2.39 4.71 -7.42
C ASN A 27 -3.06 3.51 -6.73
N LEU A 28 -3.27 3.57 -5.41
CA LEU A 28 -4.06 2.61 -4.64
C LEU A 28 -5.45 3.16 -4.34
N VAL A 29 -6.17 2.48 -3.45
CA VAL A 29 -7.32 3.04 -2.76
C VAL A 29 -6.83 4.19 -1.86
N GLN A 30 -7.56 5.30 -1.84
CA GLN A 30 -7.25 6.44 -0.97
C GLN A 30 -7.17 5.96 0.49
N THR A 31 -6.04 6.19 1.14
CA THR A 31 -5.84 5.86 2.56
C THR A 31 -5.19 7.02 3.30
N ASP A 32 -5.39 7.05 4.60
CA ASP A 32 -4.53 7.76 5.53
C ASP A 32 -3.26 6.91 5.71
N LEU A 33 -2.24 7.22 4.89
CA LEU A 33 -0.99 6.48 4.82
C LEU A 33 0.10 7.19 5.61
N THR A 34 0.59 6.52 6.65
CA THR A 34 1.79 6.93 7.38
C THR A 34 2.98 6.10 6.92
N LEU A 35 4.12 6.77 6.72
CA LEU A 35 5.40 6.16 6.39
C LEU A 35 6.43 6.58 7.45
N ASP A 36 7.06 5.61 8.10
CA ASP A 36 8.09 5.84 9.11
C ASP A 36 9.41 5.21 8.64
N PRO A 37 10.40 6.01 8.25
CA PRO A 37 11.70 5.52 7.82
C PRO A 37 12.63 5.07 8.98
N GLN A 38 12.15 5.11 10.23
CA GLN A 38 12.86 4.62 11.42
C GLN A 38 14.28 5.21 11.58
N GLY A 39 14.42 6.50 11.26
CA GLY A 39 15.70 7.22 11.30
C GLY A 39 16.69 6.84 10.18
N ARG A 40 16.26 6.10 9.16
CA ARG A 40 17.06 5.71 8.00
C ARG A 40 16.55 6.36 6.71
N GLU A 41 17.15 6.00 5.58
CA GLU A 41 16.71 6.48 4.28
C GLU A 41 15.40 5.78 3.86
N ALA A 42 14.42 6.56 3.40
CA ALA A 42 13.22 6.02 2.77
C ALA A 42 13.53 5.61 1.32
N HIS A 43 13.11 4.41 0.91
CA HIS A 43 13.18 3.96 -0.47
C HIS A 43 12.05 3.01 -0.80
N VAL A 44 11.42 3.23 -1.96
CA VAL A 44 10.46 2.31 -2.56
C VAL A 44 10.72 2.18 -4.06
N ASN A 45 10.46 0.99 -4.58
CA ASN A 45 10.27 0.72 -6.00
C ASN A 45 8.82 0.33 -6.20
N VAL A 46 8.19 0.94 -7.18
CA VAL A 46 6.80 0.67 -7.54
C VAL A 46 6.71 0.36 -9.02
N SER A 47 5.95 -0.67 -9.37
CA SER A 47 5.49 -0.87 -10.74
C SER A 47 3.98 -0.88 -10.76
N TYR A 48 3.38 -0.22 -11.73
CA TYR A 48 1.93 -0.21 -11.92
C TYR A 48 1.55 -0.48 -13.35
N GLN A 49 0.35 -1.04 -13.50
CA GLN A 49 -0.23 -1.38 -14.77
C GLN A 49 -1.75 -1.42 -14.67
N ASP A 50 -2.42 -0.83 -15.66
CA ASP A 50 -3.86 -0.98 -15.85
C ASP A 50 -4.13 -2.17 -16.80
N ILE A 51 -4.90 -3.15 -16.31
CA ILE A 51 -5.36 -4.36 -16.97
C ILE A 51 -6.87 -4.28 -17.21
N GLY A 52 -7.24 -3.59 -18.29
CA GLY A 52 -8.65 -3.25 -18.50
C GLY A 52 -9.10 -2.32 -17.38
N GLN A 53 -10.03 -2.80 -16.53
CA GLN A 53 -10.49 -2.07 -15.35
C GLN A 53 -9.71 -2.41 -14.06
N LEU A 54 -8.86 -3.44 -14.09
CA LEU A 54 -8.06 -3.85 -12.93
C LEU A 54 -6.77 -3.04 -12.87
N ARG A 55 -6.51 -2.35 -11.77
CA ARG A 55 -5.21 -1.72 -11.51
C ARG A 55 -4.35 -2.66 -10.67
N ALA A 56 -3.17 -3.01 -11.18
CA ALA A 56 -2.16 -3.79 -10.47
C ALA A 56 -1.00 -2.88 -10.03
N LEU A 57 -0.61 -2.98 -8.76
CA LEU A 57 0.50 -2.25 -8.17
C LEU A 57 1.42 -3.22 -7.43
N SER A 58 2.69 -3.31 -7.82
CA SER A 58 3.72 -4.01 -7.06
C SER A 58 4.55 -2.99 -6.29
N VAL A 59 4.69 -3.20 -4.99
CA VAL A 59 5.45 -2.31 -4.10
C VAL A 59 6.56 -3.09 -3.44
N LYS A 60 7.76 -2.50 -3.42
CA LYS A 60 8.90 -3.01 -2.66
C LYS A 60 9.60 -1.86 -1.95
N THR A 61 9.54 -1.82 -0.63
CA THR A 61 10.29 -0.86 0.18
C THR A 61 11.56 -1.48 0.76
N VAL A 62 12.42 -0.63 1.31
CA VAL A 62 13.45 -1.08 2.26
C VAL A 62 12.83 -1.54 3.58
N PRO A 63 13.49 -2.45 4.33
CA PRO A 63 12.94 -2.99 5.58
C PRO A 63 12.72 -1.94 6.68
N SER A 64 13.45 -0.82 6.65
CA SER A 64 13.35 0.25 7.64
C SER A 64 12.22 1.24 7.37
N LEU A 65 11.47 1.08 6.27
CA LEU A 65 10.35 1.95 5.94
C LEU A 65 9.05 1.28 6.36
N ALA A 66 8.69 1.43 7.64
CA ALA A 66 7.43 0.95 8.15
C ALA A 66 6.27 1.75 7.53
N ALA A 67 5.13 1.09 7.34
CA ALA A 67 3.95 1.71 6.75
C ALA A 67 2.68 1.32 7.52
N LEU A 68 1.80 2.31 7.68
CA LEU A 68 0.47 2.11 8.25
C LEU A 68 -0.54 2.74 7.29
N ALA A 69 -1.32 1.89 6.61
CA ALA A 69 -2.41 2.33 5.75
C ALA A 69 -3.74 2.19 6.51
N MET A 70 -4.47 3.29 6.65
CA MET A 70 -5.77 3.29 7.30
C MET A 70 -6.84 3.79 6.34
N ARG A 71 -7.96 3.06 6.24
CA ARG A 71 -9.17 3.54 5.58
C ARG A 71 -10.29 3.64 6.61
N PRO A 72 -10.49 4.80 7.24
CA PRO A 72 -11.53 5.01 8.23
C PRO A 72 -12.91 5.25 7.59
N GLN A 73 -13.98 5.08 8.38
CA GLN A 73 -15.37 5.27 7.92
C GLN A 73 -15.60 6.61 7.21
N ARG A 74 -15.01 7.69 7.71
CA ARG A 74 -15.13 9.03 7.11
C ARG A 74 -14.65 9.09 5.65
N MET A 75 -13.65 8.29 5.27
CA MET A 75 -13.12 8.25 3.91
C MET A 75 -14.06 7.47 2.98
N ILE A 76 -14.58 6.34 3.46
CA ILE A 76 -15.56 5.52 2.75
C ILE A 76 -16.84 6.31 2.43
N MET A 77 -17.24 7.22 3.32
CA MET A 77 -18.40 8.08 3.09
C MET A 77 -18.10 9.30 2.20
N SER A 78 -16.83 9.58 1.90
CA SER A 78 -16.41 10.79 1.17
C SER A 78 -16.02 10.53 -0.28
N ASP A 79 -15.83 9.27 -0.65
CA ASP A 79 -15.53 8.85 -2.02
C ASP A 79 -16.48 7.71 -2.43
N ASP A 80 -16.68 7.52 -3.74
CA ASP A 80 -17.49 6.45 -4.31
C ASP A 80 -16.59 5.28 -4.80
N ASP A 81 -15.44 5.04 -4.15
CA ASP A 81 -14.51 3.99 -4.55
C ASP A 81 -15.02 2.61 -4.10
N GLU A 82 -15.82 1.97 -4.96
CA GLU A 82 -16.34 0.61 -4.81
C GLU A 82 -15.46 -0.41 -5.57
N SER A 83 -14.32 -0.78 -4.97
CA SER A 83 -13.38 -1.75 -5.53
C SER A 83 -13.23 -2.98 -4.63
N LEU A 84 -12.88 -4.12 -5.23
CA LEU A 84 -12.40 -5.28 -4.48
C LEU A 84 -10.89 -5.17 -4.36
N PHE A 85 -10.40 -4.99 -3.14
CA PHE A 85 -8.97 -4.94 -2.89
C PHE A 85 -8.40 -6.34 -2.66
N VAL A 86 -7.41 -6.70 -3.47
CA VAL A 86 -6.67 -7.97 -3.34
C VAL A 86 -5.24 -7.62 -2.97
N VAL A 87 -4.74 -8.24 -1.90
CA VAL A 87 -3.34 -8.06 -1.47
C VAL A 87 -2.65 -9.41 -1.42
N PHE A 88 -1.55 -9.51 -2.16
CA PHE A 88 -0.64 -10.64 -2.12
C PHE A 88 0.66 -10.25 -1.41
N GLN A 89 0.94 -10.90 -0.28
CA GLN A 89 2.16 -10.69 0.48
C GLN A 89 3.30 -11.50 -0.15
N ARG A 90 4.21 -10.86 -0.88
CA ARG A 90 5.37 -11.53 -1.48
C ARG A 90 6.52 -11.77 -0.50
N GLY A 91 6.70 -10.88 0.47
CA GLY A 91 7.78 -10.95 1.46
C GLY A 91 7.44 -10.18 2.73
N ASN A 92 8.18 -10.40 3.81
CA ASN A 92 7.93 -9.85 5.15
C ASN A 92 6.54 -10.19 5.71
N ARG A 93 6.33 -9.86 6.98
CA ARG A 93 5.02 -10.02 7.65
C ARG A 93 4.28 -8.69 7.69
N SER A 94 2.96 -8.76 7.62
CA SER A 94 2.08 -7.60 7.85
C SER A 94 0.87 -8.00 8.69
N MET A 95 0.12 -7.01 9.15
CA MET A 95 -1.15 -7.21 9.85
C MET A 95 -2.27 -6.43 9.18
N LEU A 96 -3.34 -7.11 8.80
CA LEU A 96 -4.59 -6.48 8.38
C LEU A 96 -5.62 -6.60 9.50
N ARG A 97 -6.19 -5.48 9.94
CA ARG A 97 -7.32 -5.45 10.86
C ARG A 97 -8.53 -4.82 10.18
N ARG A 98 -9.69 -5.46 10.30
CA ARG A 98 -10.99 -4.95 9.82
C ARG A 98 -12.05 -5.24 10.88
N GLY A 99 -12.60 -4.21 11.51
CA GLY A 99 -13.44 -4.39 12.69
C GLY A 99 -12.68 -5.16 13.78
N ASP A 100 -13.28 -6.23 14.27
CA ASP A 100 -12.70 -7.11 15.29
C ASP A 100 -11.79 -8.20 14.70
N ASP A 101 -11.82 -8.40 13.38
CA ASP A 101 -11.00 -9.40 12.71
C ASP A 101 -9.57 -8.88 12.51
N GLN A 102 -8.60 -9.71 12.86
CA GLN A 102 -7.19 -9.44 12.69
C GLN A 102 -6.51 -10.62 11.99
N THR A 103 -5.85 -10.33 10.87
CA THR A 103 -5.17 -11.30 10.01
C THR A 103 -3.69 -10.97 9.91
N VAL A 104 -2.85 -11.87 10.41
CA VAL A 104 -1.41 -11.85 10.14
C VAL A 104 -1.19 -12.39 8.74
N MET A 105 -0.54 -11.61 7.88
CA MET A 105 -0.12 -12.06 6.55
C MET A 105 1.37 -12.39 6.57
N THR A 106 1.72 -13.56 6.06
CA THR A 106 3.09 -14.01 5.83
C THR A 106 3.36 -14.10 4.33
N PRO A 107 4.62 -14.28 3.88
CA PRO A 107 4.90 -14.52 2.47
C PRO A 107 4.04 -15.67 1.92
N GLY A 108 3.34 -15.43 0.82
CA GLY A 108 2.38 -16.35 0.21
C GLY A 108 0.92 -16.11 0.60
N SER A 109 0.63 -15.30 1.62
CA SER A 109 -0.74 -14.95 2.00
C SER A 109 -1.42 -14.09 0.95
N ILE A 110 -2.70 -14.38 0.70
CA ILE A 110 -3.61 -13.54 -0.08
C ILE A 110 -4.78 -13.16 0.82
N VAL A 111 -5.12 -11.87 0.83
CA VAL A 111 -6.38 -11.38 1.42
C VAL A 111 -7.16 -10.62 0.38
N VAL A 112 -8.48 -10.74 0.48
CA VAL A 112 -9.44 -10.12 -0.44
C VAL A 112 -10.50 -9.42 0.39
N TYR A 113 -10.78 -8.15 0.09
CA TYR A 113 -11.73 -7.37 0.85
C TYR A 113 -12.27 -6.14 0.10
N PRO A 114 -13.51 -5.72 0.36
CA PRO A 114 -14.05 -4.54 -0.29
C PRO A 114 -13.40 -3.26 0.27
N SER A 115 -13.18 -2.26 -0.58
CA SER A 115 -12.72 -0.91 -0.19
C SER A 115 -13.76 -0.12 0.60
N THR A 116 -15.01 -0.61 0.65
CA THR A 116 -16.17 0.03 1.28
C THR A 116 -16.31 -0.31 2.77
N SER A 117 -15.31 -0.95 3.37
CA SER A 117 -15.29 -1.29 4.80
C SER A 117 -14.01 -0.76 5.47
N PRO A 118 -14.09 -0.24 6.71
CA PRO A 118 -12.92 0.29 7.37
C PRO A 118 -11.83 -0.75 7.59
N TYR A 119 -10.57 -0.35 7.40
CA TYR A 119 -9.43 -1.24 7.66
C TYR A 119 -8.18 -0.49 8.13
N VAL A 120 -7.28 -1.26 8.73
CA VAL A 120 -5.91 -0.87 9.05
C VAL A 120 -4.98 -1.96 8.54
N HIS A 121 -3.99 -1.61 7.72
CA HIS A 121 -2.94 -2.52 7.25
C HIS A 121 -1.58 -2.00 7.70
N ALA A 122 -0.94 -2.72 8.61
CA ALA A 122 0.35 -2.36 9.19
C ALA A 122 1.48 -3.25 8.63
N PHE A 123 2.59 -2.61 8.27
CA PHE A 123 3.82 -3.22 7.76
C PHE A 123 5.01 -2.69 8.56
N ASP A 124 5.46 -3.43 9.57
CA ASP A 124 6.53 -2.97 10.46
C ASP A 124 7.93 -3.15 9.86
N GLU A 125 8.07 -4.08 8.91
CA GLU A 125 9.34 -4.48 8.29
C GLU A 125 9.41 -4.06 6.81
N GLY A 126 8.63 -3.04 6.44
CA GLY A 126 8.46 -2.63 5.05
C GLY A 126 7.58 -3.56 4.22
N VAL A 127 7.23 -3.08 3.03
CA VAL A 127 6.27 -3.70 2.12
C VAL A 127 7.00 -4.46 1.03
N ILE A 128 6.66 -5.73 0.84
CA ILE A 128 6.99 -6.49 -0.37
C ILE A 128 5.72 -7.22 -0.79
N GLY A 129 4.95 -6.62 -1.70
CA GLY A 129 3.64 -7.15 -2.06
C GLY A 129 3.13 -6.65 -3.39
N ASP A 130 2.02 -7.26 -3.82
CA ASP A 130 1.24 -6.88 -4.98
C ASP A 130 -0.18 -6.57 -4.55
N PHE A 131 -0.72 -5.49 -5.07
CA PHE A 131 -2.01 -4.92 -4.72
C PHE A 131 -2.84 -4.78 -5.99
N PHE A 132 -4.11 -5.16 -5.90
CA PHE A 132 -5.03 -5.09 -7.03
C PHE A 132 -6.33 -4.43 -6.59
N ARG A 133 -6.90 -3.58 -7.46
CA ARG A 133 -8.21 -2.96 -7.27
C ARG A 133 -8.95 -2.84 -8.59
#